data_AF-A0AAD7BNS9-F1
#
_entry.id   AF-A0AAD7BNS9-F1
#
_cell.length_a   1.000
_cell.length_b   1.000
_cell.length_c   1.000
_cell.angle_alpha   90.00
_cell.angle_beta   90.00
_cell.angle_gamma   90.00
#
_symmetry.space_group_name_H-M   'P 1'
#
loop_
_entity.id
_entity.type
_entity.pdbx_description
1 polymer ?
#
loop_
_entity_poly.entity_id
_entity_poly.type
_entity_poly.pdbx_seq_one_letter_code
_entity_poly.pdbx_strand_id
1 'polypeptide(L)'
;MPDITLVPANFISHVLDSFLYGIVVLLFIADVYFLATRRTLAGDSRPMRHHFTSLIFLGVTLLFLIITIHWVLVVYQAYFAFIHLGDAASERTFYGDLSQPSAIAKESMLFLSILLGDILVIYRLWIIWGGNRRVAVLPACTVLGDLGSVASIGLVYQLIHWGPKVISGLSSVRGWTGLGFGLSLLNNVYCTGFIAFRIWKSKPSTDSRLMSFLIILVESAALQTFWLTFAALTILARSDAEFFATDSFPPVIGIGNLLIHARVGLGWSQDTVPKHVGTPLSVAQTGVAV
;
A
#
# COMPACT_ATOMS: atom_id res chain seq x y z
N MET A 1 -29.97 -12.92 8.43
CA MET A 1 -30.63 -12.34 7.23
C MET A 1 -29.92 -12.95 6.03
N PRO A 2 -30.64 -13.42 5.02
CA PRO A 2 -30.50 -14.79 4.53
C PRO A 2 -29.20 -14.96 3.71
N ASP A 3 -28.47 -16.03 4.04
CA ASP A 3 -27.13 -16.44 3.56
C ASP A 3 -27.06 -16.83 2.06
N ILE A 4 -27.99 -16.31 1.26
CA ILE A 4 -28.09 -16.50 -0.19
C ILE A 4 -27.23 -15.48 -0.96
N THR A 5 -26.71 -14.46 -0.27
CA THR A 5 -25.94 -13.32 -0.82
C THR A 5 -24.43 -13.56 -0.90
N LEU A 6 -23.90 -14.59 -0.24
CA LEU A 6 -22.46 -14.80 -0.11
C LEU A 6 -21.75 -15.02 -1.46
N VAL A 7 -22.31 -15.89 -2.32
CA VAL A 7 -21.75 -16.21 -3.63
C VAL A 7 -21.73 -14.99 -4.57
N PRO A 8 -22.86 -14.27 -4.79
CA PRO A 8 -22.83 -13.08 -5.64
C PRO A 8 -21.98 -11.95 -5.03
N ALA A 9 -21.93 -11.81 -3.70
CA ALA A 9 -21.06 -10.82 -3.05
C ALA A 9 -19.58 -11.11 -3.33
N ASN A 10 -19.11 -12.35 -3.11
CA ASN A 10 -17.72 -12.74 -3.40
C ASN A 10 -17.37 -12.58 -4.88
N PHE A 11 -18.30 -12.94 -5.78
CA PHE A 11 -18.07 -12.74 -7.21
C PHE A 11 -17.86 -11.27 -7.57
N ILE A 12 -18.72 -10.37 -7.08
CA ILE A 12 -18.57 -8.93 -7.29
C ILE A 12 -17.26 -8.42 -6.69
N SER A 13 -16.89 -8.90 -5.49
CA SER A 13 -15.61 -8.57 -4.84
C SER A 13 -14.43 -8.93 -5.73
N HIS A 14 -14.40 -10.13 -6.30
CA HIS A 14 -13.31 -10.58 -7.16
C HIS A 14 -13.20 -9.78 -8.47
N VAL A 15 -14.33 -9.34 -9.04
CA VAL A 15 -14.35 -8.49 -10.25
C VAL A 15 -13.78 -7.10 -9.94
N LEU A 16 -14.20 -6.50 -8.83
CA LEU A 16 -13.72 -5.19 -8.40
C LEU A 16 -12.24 -5.23 -8.02
N ASP A 17 -11.81 -6.28 -7.33
CA ASP A 17 -10.39 -6.52 -7.02
C ASP A 17 -9.55 -6.61 -8.32
N SER A 18 -10.03 -7.35 -9.32
CA SER A 18 -9.35 -7.46 -10.62
C SER A 18 -9.24 -6.11 -11.35
N PHE A 19 -10.26 -5.26 -11.24
CA PHE A 19 -10.22 -3.90 -11.78
C PHE A 19 -9.16 -3.04 -11.08
N LEU A 20 -9.12 -3.07 -9.75
CA LEU A 20 -8.12 -2.34 -8.95
C LEU A 20 -6.69 -2.86 -9.21
N TYR A 21 -6.52 -4.17 -9.36
CA TYR A 21 -5.24 -4.77 -9.75
C TYR A 21 -4.75 -4.24 -11.10
N GLY A 22 -5.64 -4.08 -12.08
CA GLY A 22 -5.31 -3.45 -13.37
C GLY A 22 -4.72 -2.05 -13.20
N ILE A 23 -5.27 -1.23 -12.29
CA ILE A 23 -4.73 0.10 -11.97
C ILE A 23 -3.33 -0.01 -11.37
N VAL A 24 -3.12 -0.94 -10.43
CA VAL A 24 -1.81 -1.20 -9.82
C VAL A 24 -0.75 -1.55 -10.87
N VAL A 25 -1.09 -2.42 -11.83
CA VAL A 25 -0.20 -2.80 -12.94
C VAL A 25 0.18 -1.58 -13.78
N LEU A 26 -0.80 -0.76 -14.16
CA LEU A 26 -0.55 0.46 -14.94
C LEU A 26 0.35 1.44 -14.20
N LEU A 27 0.10 1.66 -12.89
CA LEU A 27 0.91 2.52 -12.06
C LEU A 27 2.35 1.99 -11.90
N PHE A 28 2.52 0.68 -11.75
CA PHE A 28 3.83 0.05 -11.65
C PHE A 28 4.63 0.18 -12.96
N ILE A 29 3.99 -0.06 -14.11
CA ILE A 29 4.62 0.13 -15.42
C ILE A 29 5.05 1.59 -15.60
N ALA A 30 4.17 2.55 -15.26
CA ALA A 30 4.48 3.97 -15.34
C ALA A 30 5.67 4.34 -14.43
N ASP A 31 5.69 3.84 -13.19
CA ASP A 31 6.77 4.05 -12.23
C ASP A 31 8.13 3.53 -12.74
N VAL A 32 8.14 2.30 -13.27
CA VAL A 32 9.33 1.69 -13.89
C VAL A 32 9.79 2.48 -15.11
N TYR A 33 8.86 2.90 -15.97
CA TYR A 33 9.16 3.72 -17.15
C TYR A 33 9.85 5.03 -16.74
N PHE A 34 9.27 5.77 -15.80
CA PHE A 34 9.87 7.03 -15.32
C PHE A 34 11.25 6.82 -14.68
N LEU A 35 11.43 5.74 -13.92
CA LEU A 35 12.72 5.42 -13.32
C LEU A 35 13.78 5.03 -14.36
N ALA A 36 13.39 4.25 -15.38
CA ALA A 36 14.28 3.83 -16.46
C ALA A 36 14.71 5.01 -17.34
N THR A 37 13.76 5.84 -17.79
CA THR A 37 14.02 7.06 -18.59
C THR A 37 14.95 8.03 -17.83
N ARG A 38 14.82 8.10 -16.50
CA ARG A 38 15.72 8.91 -15.67
C ARG A 38 17.15 8.36 -15.67
N ARG A 39 17.34 7.05 -15.52
CA ARG A 39 18.68 6.44 -15.51
C ARG A 39 19.42 6.71 -16.83
N THR A 40 18.70 6.70 -17.95
CA THR A 40 19.28 6.98 -19.26
C THR A 40 19.59 8.45 -19.49
N LEU A 41 18.77 9.38 -18.96
CA LEU A 41 18.96 10.82 -19.17
C LEU A 41 19.94 11.48 -18.18
N ALA A 42 20.01 11.00 -16.95
CA ALA A 42 20.69 11.72 -15.88
C ALA A 42 22.20 11.46 -15.78
N GLY A 43 22.73 10.34 -16.30
CA GLY A 43 24.18 10.04 -16.26
C GLY A 43 24.86 10.25 -14.89
N ASP A 44 24.14 10.14 -13.77
CA ASP A 44 24.53 10.80 -12.51
C ASP A 44 25.13 9.84 -11.46
N SER A 45 26.35 10.18 -11.04
CA SER A 45 27.29 9.42 -10.21
C SER A 45 27.13 9.66 -8.69
N ARG A 46 25.90 9.77 -8.15
CA ARG A 46 25.69 10.04 -6.70
C ARG A 46 25.32 8.77 -5.91
N PRO A 47 26.26 8.12 -5.18
CA PRO A 47 26.09 6.79 -4.59
C PRO A 47 25.06 6.73 -3.45
N MET A 48 25.00 7.76 -2.59
CA MET A 48 24.10 7.78 -1.42
C MET A 48 22.61 7.88 -1.82
N ARG A 49 22.31 8.66 -2.86
CA ARG A 49 20.94 8.87 -3.37
C ARG A 49 20.41 7.66 -4.15
N HIS A 50 21.32 6.90 -4.77
CA HIS A 50 21.01 5.65 -5.45
C HIS A 50 20.48 4.60 -4.48
N HIS A 51 21.09 4.47 -3.29
CA HIS A 51 20.70 3.46 -2.32
C HIS A 51 19.29 3.66 -1.76
N PHE A 52 18.90 4.90 -1.43
CA PHE A 52 17.54 5.20 -0.94
C PHE A 52 16.46 4.94 -1.99
N THR A 53 16.68 5.39 -3.22
CA THR A 53 15.75 5.11 -4.33
C THR A 53 15.69 3.61 -4.62
N SER A 54 16.81 2.90 -4.50
CA SER A 54 16.89 1.46 -4.69
C SER A 54 16.14 0.66 -3.62
N LEU A 55 16.20 1.05 -2.35
CA LEU A 55 15.50 0.36 -1.26
C LEU A 55 13.98 0.58 -1.33
N ILE A 56 13.53 1.81 -1.60
CA ILE A 56 12.10 2.09 -1.76
C ILE A 56 11.56 1.38 -3.00
N PHE A 57 12.31 1.42 -4.12
CA PHE A 57 11.94 0.69 -5.33
C PHE A 57 11.86 -0.83 -5.08
N LEU A 58 12.81 -1.40 -4.34
CA LEU A 58 12.76 -2.81 -3.95
C LEU A 58 11.50 -3.11 -3.14
N GLY A 59 11.18 -2.30 -2.13
CA GLY A 59 9.99 -2.53 -1.30
C GLY A 59 8.68 -2.36 -2.07
N VAL A 60 8.59 -1.39 -2.98
CA VAL A 60 7.43 -1.21 -3.87
C VAL A 60 7.31 -2.36 -4.87
N THR A 61 8.42 -2.89 -5.38
CA THR A 61 8.44 -4.08 -6.24
C THR A 61 7.98 -5.33 -5.48
N LEU A 62 8.46 -5.53 -4.25
CA LEU A 62 8.00 -6.64 -3.39
C LEU A 62 6.51 -6.53 -3.10
N LEU A 63 6.02 -5.33 -2.79
CA LEU A 63 4.60 -5.07 -2.58
C LEU A 63 3.79 -5.41 -3.85
N PHE A 64 4.25 -5.01 -5.03
CA PHE A 64 3.62 -5.37 -6.31
C PHE A 64 3.56 -6.89 -6.54
N LEU A 65 4.64 -7.63 -6.22
CA LEU A 65 4.66 -9.08 -6.32
C LEU A 65 3.66 -9.74 -5.37
N ILE A 66 3.56 -9.26 -4.14
CA ILE A 66 2.59 -9.78 -3.15
C ILE A 66 1.16 -9.52 -3.59
N ILE A 67 0.85 -8.32 -4.10
CA ILE A 67 -0.47 -8.00 -4.65
C ILE A 67 -0.78 -8.90 -5.85
N THR A 68 0.20 -9.19 -6.70
CA THR A 68 0.04 -10.10 -7.84
C THR A 68 -0.25 -11.53 -7.38
N ILE A 69 0.47 -12.04 -6.37
CA ILE A 69 0.22 -13.36 -5.79
C ILE A 69 -1.18 -13.40 -5.16
N HIS A 70 -1.56 -12.36 -4.42
CA HIS A 70 -2.91 -12.25 -3.84
C HIS A 70 -3.99 -12.32 -4.92
N TRP A 71 -3.86 -11.54 -6.00
CA TRP A 71 -4.81 -11.54 -7.11
C TRP A 71 -4.89 -12.91 -7.81
N VAL A 72 -3.75 -13.59 -8.02
CA VAL A 72 -3.74 -14.96 -8.58
C VAL A 72 -4.52 -15.93 -7.69
N LEU A 73 -4.41 -15.80 -6.36
CA LEU A 73 -5.19 -16.62 -5.42
C LEU A 73 -6.68 -16.32 -5.47
N VAL A 74 -7.06 -15.04 -5.61
CA VAL A 74 -8.46 -14.61 -5.80
C VAL A 74 -9.05 -15.22 -7.07
N VAL A 75 -8.35 -15.10 -8.20
CA VAL A 75 -8.77 -15.70 -9.48
C VAL A 75 -8.84 -17.21 -9.40
N TYR A 76 -7.87 -17.85 -8.73
CA TYR A 76 -7.88 -19.30 -8.52
C TYR A 76 -9.12 -19.74 -7.72
N GLN A 77 -9.48 -19.04 -6.64
CA GLN A 77 -10.68 -19.34 -5.87
C GLN A 77 -11.96 -19.14 -6.70
N ALA A 78 -12.03 -18.08 -7.50
CA ALA A 78 -13.16 -17.84 -8.41
C ALA A 78 -13.30 -18.97 -9.44
N TYR A 79 -12.19 -19.35 -10.07
CA TYR A 79 -12.15 -20.44 -11.06
C TYR A 79 -12.54 -21.79 -10.45
N PHE A 80 -11.97 -22.11 -9.29
CA PHE A 80 -12.25 -23.38 -8.61
C PHE A 80 -13.72 -23.49 -8.22
N ALA A 81 -14.27 -22.43 -7.61
CA ALA A 81 -15.69 -22.37 -7.25
C ALA A 81 -16.59 -22.58 -8.48
N PHE A 82 -16.38 -21.80 -9.54
CA PHE A 82 -17.26 -21.81 -10.71
C PHE A 82 -17.21 -23.10 -11.53
N ILE A 83 -16.04 -23.74 -11.63
CA ILE A 83 -15.85 -24.92 -12.50
C ILE A 83 -16.03 -26.24 -11.77
N HIS A 84 -15.56 -26.34 -10.53
CA HIS A 84 -15.50 -27.63 -9.82
C HIS A 84 -16.69 -27.83 -8.87
N LEU A 85 -17.30 -26.75 -8.39
CA LEU A 85 -18.45 -26.81 -7.50
C LEU A 85 -19.71 -26.42 -8.29
N GLY A 86 -20.15 -27.27 -9.23
CA GLY A 86 -21.34 -27.02 -10.06
C GLY A 86 -22.68 -26.99 -9.32
N ASP A 87 -22.68 -26.98 -7.98
CA ASP A 87 -23.87 -26.90 -7.12
C ASP A 87 -23.72 -25.74 -6.13
N ALA A 88 -24.71 -24.85 -6.08
CA ALA A 88 -24.73 -23.65 -5.25
C ALA A 88 -24.61 -23.94 -3.75
N ALA A 89 -25.02 -25.14 -3.30
CA ALA A 89 -24.82 -25.57 -1.91
C ALA A 89 -23.35 -25.86 -1.60
N SER A 90 -22.63 -26.44 -2.56
CA SER A 90 -21.22 -26.81 -2.40
C SER A 90 -20.30 -25.57 -2.50
N GLU A 91 -20.61 -24.62 -3.38
CA GLU A 91 -19.92 -23.32 -3.46
C GLU A 91 -20.01 -22.54 -2.13
N ARG A 92 -21.17 -22.56 -1.47
CA ARG A 92 -21.35 -21.92 -0.16
C ARG A 92 -20.50 -22.56 0.91
N THR A 93 -20.41 -23.89 0.95
CA THR A 93 -19.50 -24.57 1.88
C THR A 93 -18.03 -24.26 1.57
N PHE A 94 -17.67 -24.07 0.30
CA PHE A 94 -16.32 -23.71 -0.09
C PHE A 94 -15.93 -22.30 0.37
N TYR A 95 -16.77 -21.29 0.10
CA TYR A 95 -16.53 -19.91 0.53
C TYR A 95 -16.71 -19.69 2.04
N GLY A 96 -17.57 -20.49 2.69
CA GLY A 96 -17.77 -20.47 4.13
C GLY A 96 -16.69 -21.19 4.93
N ASP A 97 -15.85 -22.02 4.29
CA ASP A 97 -14.77 -22.73 4.94
C ASP A 97 -13.45 -21.94 4.89
N LEU A 98 -13.21 -21.14 5.94
CA LEU A 98 -11.96 -20.39 6.11
C LEU A 98 -10.73 -21.29 6.38
N SER A 99 -10.91 -22.60 6.57
CA SER A 99 -9.79 -23.53 6.81
C SER A 99 -9.11 -24.00 5.52
N GLN A 100 -9.62 -23.59 4.37
CA GLN A 100 -9.03 -23.96 3.10
C GLN A 100 -7.64 -23.32 2.91
N PRO A 101 -6.68 -24.07 2.34
CA PRO A 101 -5.32 -23.57 2.16
C PRO A 101 -5.27 -22.34 1.24
N SER A 102 -6.17 -22.25 0.26
CA SER A 102 -6.33 -21.09 -0.64
C SER A 102 -6.82 -19.84 0.11
N ALA A 103 -7.78 -19.99 1.03
CA ALA A 103 -8.31 -18.90 1.84
C ALA A 103 -7.24 -18.39 2.82
N ILE A 104 -6.54 -19.30 3.51
CA ILE A 104 -5.43 -18.96 4.41
C ILE A 104 -4.30 -18.26 3.65
N ALA A 105 -3.93 -18.76 2.47
CA ALA A 105 -2.91 -18.13 1.64
C ALA A 105 -3.33 -16.72 1.21
N LYS A 106 -4.58 -16.53 0.79
CA LYS A 106 -5.11 -15.22 0.39
C LYS A 106 -5.03 -14.21 1.53
N GLU A 107 -5.52 -14.57 2.72
CA GLU A 107 -5.47 -13.77 3.94
C GLU A 107 -4.01 -13.46 4.33
N SER A 108 -3.10 -14.43 4.22
CA SER A 108 -1.68 -14.20 4.53
C SER A 108 -1.04 -13.15 3.61
N MET A 109 -1.40 -13.14 2.32
CA MET A 109 -0.91 -12.14 1.37
C MET A 109 -1.50 -10.75 1.65
N LEU A 110 -2.76 -10.69 2.09
CA LEU A 110 -3.38 -9.45 2.56
C LEU A 110 -2.57 -8.84 3.72
N PHE A 111 -2.34 -9.59 4.79
CA PHE A 111 -1.58 -9.08 5.93
C PHE A 111 -0.14 -8.72 5.56
N LEU A 112 0.50 -9.51 4.69
CA LEU A 112 1.84 -9.21 4.21
C LEU A 112 1.89 -7.89 3.42
N SER A 113 0.85 -7.60 2.63
CA SER A 113 0.73 -6.33 1.90
C SER A 113 0.58 -5.13 2.84
N ILE A 114 -0.22 -5.27 3.92
CA ILE A 114 -0.39 -4.24 4.96
C ILE A 114 0.95 -3.99 5.66
N LEU A 115 1.60 -5.06 6.13
CA LEU A 115 2.89 -4.99 6.83
C LEU A 115 3.97 -4.31 5.97
N LEU A 116 4.09 -4.70 4.69
CA LEU A 116 5.04 -4.04 3.79
C LEU A 116 4.67 -2.57 3.54
N GLY A 117 3.39 -2.26 3.37
CA GLY A 117 2.90 -0.89 3.24
C GLY A 117 3.30 -0.03 4.44
N ASP A 118 3.09 -0.54 5.66
CA ASP A 118 3.45 0.13 6.90
C ASP A 118 4.97 0.31 7.05
N ILE A 119 5.75 -0.72 6.76
CA ILE A 119 7.22 -0.66 6.78
C ILE A 119 7.73 0.42 5.80
N LEU A 120 7.16 0.50 4.59
CA LEU A 120 7.53 1.51 3.60
C LEU A 120 7.26 2.94 4.11
N VAL A 121 6.12 3.16 4.77
CA VAL A 121 5.76 4.46 5.34
C VAL A 121 6.67 4.84 6.51
N ILE A 122 7.00 3.88 7.39
CA ILE A 122 7.95 4.08 8.50
C ILE A 122 9.34 4.41 7.98
N TYR A 123 9.79 3.68 6.97
CA TYR A 123 11.09 3.91 6.34
C TYR A 123 11.17 5.33 5.75
N ARG A 124 10.10 5.80 5.09
CA ARG A 124 9.99 7.18 4.59
C ARG A 124 10.07 8.20 5.72
N LEU A 125 9.33 8.00 6.81
CA LEU A 125 9.36 8.87 7.99
C LEU A 125 10.77 8.97 8.57
N TRP A 126 11.45 7.83 8.72
CA TRP A 126 12.79 7.77 9.29
C TRP A 126 13.82 8.56 8.46
N ILE A 127 13.76 8.45 7.13
CA ILE A 127 14.63 9.21 6.22
C ILE A 127 14.36 10.71 6.31
N ILE A 128 13.08 11.11 6.27
CA ILE A 128 12.68 12.53 6.28
C ILE A 128 13.12 13.23 7.57
N TRP A 129 13.20 12.48 8.68
CA TRP A 129 13.70 12.97 9.96
C TRP A 129 15.22 12.84 10.13
N GLY A 130 15.96 12.53 9.07
CA GLY A 130 17.42 12.45 9.08
C GLY A 130 17.95 11.28 9.93
N GLY A 131 17.19 10.20 10.05
CA GLY A 131 17.60 9.01 10.77
C GLY A 131 17.32 9.02 12.28
N ASN A 132 16.59 10.02 12.79
CA ASN A 132 16.27 10.10 14.22
C ASN A 132 15.33 8.97 14.66
N ARG A 133 15.88 7.96 15.33
CA ARG A 133 15.16 6.75 15.75
C ARG A 133 13.97 7.04 16.67
N ARG A 134 13.99 8.12 17.44
CA ARG A 134 12.93 8.46 18.40
C ARG A 134 11.55 8.58 17.76
N VAL A 135 11.49 9.06 16.52
CA VAL A 135 10.22 9.26 15.79
C VAL A 135 9.69 7.95 15.19
N ALA A 136 10.58 6.96 14.97
CA ALA A 136 10.21 5.66 14.42
C ALA A 136 9.85 4.61 15.50
N VAL A 137 10.06 4.91 16.79
CA VAL A 137 9.79 3.94 17.88
C VAL A 137 8.32 3.58 17.95
N LEU A 138 7.42 4.57 17.99
CA LEU A 138 5.98 4.33 18.10
C LEU A 138 5.43 3.56 16.89
N PRO A 139 5.74 3.95 15.64
CA PRO A 139 5.42 3.17 14.44
C PRO A 139 6.01 1.75 14.41
N ALA A 140 7.23 1.57 14.92
CA ALA A 140 7.81 0.23 15.02
C ALA A 140 7.04 -0.65 16.01
N CYS A 141 6.56 -0.08 17.13
CA CYS A 141 5.72 -0.78 18.08
C CYS A 141 4.38 -1.21 17.48
N THR A 142 3.76 -0.39 16.63
CA THR A 142 2.49 -0.75 15.96
C THR A 142 2.70 -1.92 15.00
N VAL A 143 3.78 -1.93 14.21
CA VAL A 143 4.09 -3.06 13.30
C VAL A 143 4.39 -4.35 14.07
N LEU A 144 5.05 -4.27 15.24
CA LEU A 144 5.23 -5.44 16.11
C LEU A 144 3.88 -5.94 16.66
N GLY A 145 2.96 -5.04 16.97
CA GLY A 145 1.59 -5.39 17.34
C GLY A 145 0.84 -6.06 16.19
N ASP A 146 0.99 -5.56 14.96
CA ASP A 146 0.40 -6.15 13.76
C ASP A 146 0.92 -7.58 13.53
N LEU A 147 2.23 -7.80 13.64
CA LEU A 147 2.81 -9.14 13.60
C LEU A 147 2.24 -10.06 14.69
N GLY A 148 2.02 -9.52 15.89
CA GLY A 148 1.36 -10.23 16.98
C GLY A 148 -0.09 -10.62 16.65
N SER A 149 -0.84 -9.74 15.99
CA SER A 149 -2.22 -10.02 15.55
C SER A 149 -2.24 -11.14 14.50
N VAL A 150 -1.35 -11.11 13.51
CA VAL A 150 -1.24 -12.13 12.46
C VAL A 150 -0.83 -13.48 13.03
N ALA A 151 0.15 -13.50 13.94
CA ALA A 151 0.56 -14.73 14.62
C ALA A 151 -0.59 -15.32 15.46
N SER A 152 -1.39 -14.47 16.10
CA SER A 152 -2.54 -14.89 16.89
C SER A 152 -3.65 -15.48 16.01
N ILE A 153 -3.90 -14.89 14.84
CA ILE A 153 -4.83 -15.43 13.84
C ILE A 153 -4.35 -16.82 13.37
N GLY A 154 -3.07 -16.95 13.02
CA GLY A 154 -2.48 -18.23 12.62
C GLY A 154 -2.59 -19.31 13.71
N LEU A 155 -2.39 -18.94 14.97
CA LEU A 155 -2.57 -19.84 16.11
C LEU A 155 -4.02 -20.31 16.24
N VAL A 156 -4.98 -19.39 16.11
CA VAL A 156 -6.41 -19.74 16.16
C VAL A 156 -6.79 -20.69 15.01
N TYR A 157 -6.27 -20.46 13.80
CA TYR A 157 -6.48 -21.38 12.67
C TYR A 157 -5.97 -22.79 12.95
N GLN A 158 -4.76 -22.92 13.52
CA GLN A 158 -4.22 -24.23 13.92
C GLN A 158 -5.11 -24.90 14.98
N LEU A 159 -5.58 -24.14 15.98
CA LEU A 159 -6.44 -24.67 17.04
C LEU A 159 -7.82 -25.13 16.52
N ILE A 160 -8.36 -24.47 15.50
CA ILE A 160 -9.61 -24.90 14.83
C ILE A 160 -9.37 -26.17 14.00
N HIS A 161 -8.24 -26.25 13.28
CA HIS A 161 -7.93 -27.41 12.44
C HIS A 161 -7.76 -28.70 13.26
N TRP A 162 -7.21 -28.59 14.48
CA TRP A 162 -6.93 -29.74 15.34
C TRP A 162 -7.92 -29.93 16.52
N GLY A 163 -8.92 -29.06 16.70
CA GLY A 163 -9.76 -29.04 17.90
C GLY A 163 -11.26 -28.80 17.66
N PRO A 164 -12.16 -29.32 18.53
CA PRO A 164 -13.62 -29.30 18.31
C PRO A 164 -14.33 -27.95 18.62
N LYS A 165 -13.64 -26.80 18.57
CA LYS A 165 -14.19 -25.49 19.00
C LYS A 165 -14.23 -24.45 17.87
N VAL A 166 -15.18 -24.61 16.95
CA VAL A 166 -15.31 -23.75 15.75
C VAL A 166 -15.85 -22.35 16.08
N ILE A 167 -16.83 -22.22 16.98
CA ILE A 167 -17.57 -20.96 17.18
C ILE A 167 -16.77 -19.91 17.98
N SER A 168 -15.99 -20.32 18.99
CA SER A 168 -15.16 -19.37 19.75
C SER A 168 -13.97 -18.84 18.95
N GLY A 169 -13.45 -19.62 18.00
CA GLY A 169 -12.31 -19.24 17.17
C GLY A 169 -12.62 -18.09 16.21
N LEU A 170 -13.77 -18.13 15.52
CA LEU A 170 -14.19 -17.10 14.57
C LEU A 170 -14.31 -15.70 15.19
N SER A 171 -14.90 -15.59 16.39
CA SER A 171 -14.97 -14.32 17.11
C SER A 171 -13.60 -13.80 17.52
N SER A 172 -12.67 -14.70 17.85
CA SER A 172 -11.29 -14.34 18.18
C SER A 172 -10.52 -13.87 16.94
N VAL A 173 -10.65 -14.55 15.79
CA VAL A 173 -10.00 -14.14 14.52
C VAL A 173 -10.42 -12.73 14.12
N ARG A 174 -11.73 -12.43 14.15
CA ARG A 174 -12.23 -11.09 13.82
C ARG A 174 -11.72 -10.02 14.78
N GLY A 175 -11.63 -10.34 16.08
CA GLY A 175 -11.08 -9.44 17.09
C GLY A 175 -9.61 -9.11 16.82
N TRP A 176 -8.78 -10.12 16.55
CA TRP A 176 -7.36 -9.92 16.20
C TRP A 176 -7.19 -9.17 14.88
N THR A 177 -8.03 -9.46 13.88
CA THR A 177 -8.02 -8.74 12.58
C THR A 177 -8.37 -7.27 12.76
N GLY A 178 -9.42 -6.97 13.54
CA GLY A 178 -9.81 -5.59 13.87
C GLY A 178 -8.73 -4.84 14.65
N LEU A 179 -8.01 -5.52 15.56
CA LEU A 179 -6.86 -4.94 16.25
C LEU A 179 -5.73 -4.59 15.27
N GLY A 180 -5.40 -5.49 14.33
CA GLY A 180 -4.41 -5.23 13.28
C GLY A 180 -4.78 -4.02 12.44
N PHE A 181 -6.02 -3.94 11.95
CA PHE A 181 -6.48 -2.77 11.19
C PHE A 181 -6.41 -1.46 12.01
N GLY A 182 -6.74 -1.52 13.31
CA GLY A 182 -6.61 -0.37 14.22
C GLY A 182 -5.16 0.10 14.41
N LEU A 183 -4.22 -0.84 14.52
CA LEU A 183 -2.80 -0.53 14.66
C LEU A 183 -2.20 0.03 13.37
N SER A 184 -2.54 -0.53 12.20
CA SER A 184 -2.15 0.02 10.90
C SER A 184 -2.76 1.41 10.65
N LEU A 185 -4.00 1.66 11.11
CA LEU A 185 -4.61 3.00 11.08
C LEU A 185 -3.78 4.01 11.88
N LEU A 186 -3.45 3.66 13.13
CA LEU A 186 -2.65 4.50 13.99
C LEU A 186 -1.28 4.79 13.35
N ASN A 187 -0.65 3.75 12.79
CA ASN A 187 0.63 3.87 12.10
C ASN A 187 0.57 4.84 10.93
N ASN A 188 -0.43 4.67 10.06
CA ASN A 188 -0.59 5.47 8.86
C ASN A 188 -0.84 6.95 9.19
N VAL A 189 -1.76 7.24 10.12
CA VAL A 189 -2.07 8.60 10.56
C VAL A 189 -0.87 9.25 11.23
N TYR A 190 -0.20 8.54 12.13
CA TYR A 190 0.98 9.04 12.84
C TYR A 190 2.11 9.39 11.86
N CYS A 191 2.48 8.45 10.99
CA CYS A 191 3.59 8.65 10.07
C CYS A 191 3.30 9.77 9.07
N THR A 192 2.11 9.77 8.47
CA THR A 192 1.70 10.79 7.51
C THR A 192 1.66 12.18 8.16
N GLY A 193 1.10 12.29 9.37
CA GLY A 193 1.03 13.54 10.12
C GLY A 193 2.42 14.09 10.46
N PHE A 194 3.34 13.23 10.92
CA PHE A 194 4.72 13.64 11.23
C PHE A 194 5.53 14.02 9.99
N ILE A 195 5.30 13.33 8.86
CA ILE A 195 5.91 13.70 7.57
C ILE A 195 5.39 15.07 7.13
N ALA A 196 4.06 15.26 7.12
CA ALA A 196 3.43 16.52 6.72
C ALA A 196 3.89 17.69 7.61
N PHE A 197 3.93 17.49 8.94
CA PHE A 197 4.40 18.49 9.89
C PHE A 197 5.86 18.88 9.64
N ARG A 198 6.74 17.90 9.40
CA ARG A 198 8.15 18.16 9.11
C ARG A 198 8.32 18.98 7.83
N ILE A 199 7.61 18.62 6.77
CA ILE A 199 7.65 19.33 5.48
C ILE A 199 7.11 20.75 5.64
N TRP A 200 6.00 20.93 6.38
CA TRP A 200 5.41 22.23 6.64
C TRP A 200 6.35 23.15 7.42
N LYS A 201 7.01 22.63 8.46
CA LYS A 201 7.96 23.38 9.30
C LYS A 201 9.25 23.76 8.56
N SER A 202 9.67 23.00 7.55
CA SER A 202 10.89 23.25 6.77
C SER A 202 10.76 24.33 5.69
N LYS A 203 9.66 25.07 5.62
CA LYS A 203 9.40 26.06 4.56
C LYS A 203 9.89 27.49 4.85
N PRO A 204 10.43 28.16 3.82
CA PRO A 204 9.90 29.42 3.29
C PRO A 204 8.80 29.13 2.25
N SER A 205 7.75 29.93 2.22
CA SER A 205 6.42 29.69 1.65
C SER A 205 6.30 29.35 0.15
N THR A 206 7.40 29.23 -0.61
CA THR A 206 7.40 29.36 -2.09
C THR A 206 7.71 28.07 -2.86
N ASP A 207 8.13 26.95 -2.24
CA ASP A 207 8.39 25.71 -3.01
C ASP A 207 7.09 24.94 -3.30
N SER A 208 6.53 25.17 -4.49
CA SER A 208 5.31 24.51 -4.99
C SER A 208 5.43 22.99 -5.11
N ARG A 209 6.66 22.46 -5.23
CA ARG A 209 6.93 21.02 -5.41
C ARG A 209 6.72 20.24 -4.12
N LEU A 210 7.23 20.76 -3.00
CA LEU A 210 7.03 20.16 -1.68
C LEU A 210 5.54 20.16 -1.30
N MET A 211 4.79 21.19 -1.71
CA MET A 211 3.34 21.20 -1.53
C MET A 211 2.61 20.18 -2.39
N SER A 212 2.97 20.06 -3.66
CA SER A 212 2.37 19.05 -4.53
C SER A 212 2.63 17.64 -3.98
N PHE A 213 3.87 17.33 -3.57
CA PHE A 213 4.22 16.07 -2.92
C PHE A 213 3.40 15.83 -1.64
N LEU A 214 3.26 16.85 -0.78
CA LEU A 214 2.48 16.77 0.44
C LEU A 214 1.01 16.46 0.15
N ILE A 215 0.42 17.09 -0.88
CA ILE A 215 -0.97 16.83 -1.29
C ILE A 215 -1.14 15.36 -1.67
N ILE A 216 -0.27 14.81 -2.51
CA ILE A 216 -0.36 13.40 -2.93
C ILE A 216 -0.17 12.45 -1.74
N LEU A 217 0.75 12.78 -0.83
CA LEU A 217 0.99 12.00 0.38
C LEU A 217 -0.24 11.98 1.28
N VAL A 218 -0.90 13.13 1.46
CA VAL A 218 -2.14 13.25 2.24
C VAL A 218 -3.30 12.56 1.55
N GLU A 219 -3.44 12.69 0.22
CA GLU A 219 -4.49 12.04 -0.57
C GLU A 219 -4.37 10.51 -0.49
N SER A 220 -3.16 9.98 -0.61
CA SER A 220 -2.88 8.55 -0.50
C SER A 220 -3.12 8.02 0.92
N ALA A 221 -2.75 8.81 1.95
CA ALA A 221 -3.02 8.46 3.34
C ALA A 221 -4.52 8.53 3.68
N ALA A 222 -5.25 9.50 3.13
CA ALA A 222 -6.70 9.58 3.26
C ALA A 222 -7.38 8.36 2.65
N LEU A 223 -6.93 7.92 1.47
CA LEU A 223 -7.42 6.71 0.81
C LEU A 223 -7.15 5.45 1.65
N GLN A 224 -5.95 5.31 2.20
CA GLN A 224 -5.57 4.19 3.05
C GLN A 224 -6.38 4.16 4.37
N THR A 225 -6.53 5.32 5.02
CA THR A 225 -7.27 5.44 6.29
C THR A 225 -8.76 5.23 6.11
N PHE A 226 -9.34 5.73 5.02
CA PHE A 226 -10.71 5.44 4.62
C PHE A 226 -10.91 3.93 4.47
N TRP A 227 -10.03 3.26 3.73
CA TRP A 227 -10.18 1.84 3.45
C TRP A 227 -10.02 0.96 4.71
N LEU A 228 -9.03 1.25 5.54
CA LEU A 228 -8.86 0.56 6.82
C LEU A 228 -10.07 0.73 7.75
N THR A 229 -10.63 1.95 7.81
CA THR A 229 -11.83 2.23 8.61
C THR A 229 -13.03 1.48 8.04
N PHE A 230 -13.19 1.47 6.72
CA PHE A 230 -14.22 0.71 6.04
C PHE A 230 -14.12 -0.79 6.35
N ALA A 231 -12.94 -1.39 6.21
CA ALA A 231 -12.69 -2.80 6.52
C ALA A 231 -12.93 -3.14 7.99
N ALA A 232 -12.52 -2.27 8.93
CA ALA A 232 -12.79 -2.46 10.35
C ALA A 232 -14.29 -2.40 10.66
N LEU A 233 -15.02 -1.46 10.05
CA LEU A 233 -16.46 -1.32 10.25
C LEU A 233 -17.25 -2.50 9.68
N THR A 234 -16.86 -3.02 8.51
CA THR A 234 -17.53 -4.19 7.91
C THR A 234 -17.38 -5.45 8.78
N ILE A 235 -16.21 -5.65 9.38
CA ILE A 235 -15.95 -6.74 10.33
C ILE A 235 -16.82 -6.60 11.58
N LEU A 236 -16.89 -5.39 12.16
CA LEU A 236 -17.69 -5.10 13.35
C LEU A 236 -19.19 -5.26 13.09
N ALA A 237 -19.65 -4.83 11.91
CA ALA A 237 -21.03 -4.94 11.46
C ALA A 237 -21.43 -6.37 11.06
N ARG A 238 -20.46 -7.30 10.96
CA ARG A 238 -20.66 -8.68 10.47
C ARG A 238 -21.36 -8.72 9.11
N SER A 239 -20.96 -7.81 8.22
CA SER A 239 -21.54 -7.69 6.87
C SER A 239 -20.73 -8.50 5.87
N ASP A 240 -21.39 -9.08 4.87
CA ASP A 240 -20.75 -9.72 3.71
C ASP A 240 -19.83 -8.77 2.93
N ALA A 241 -19.96 -7.45 3.14
CA ALA A 241 -19.04 -6.46 2.60
C ALA A 241 -17.60 -6.60 3.14
N GLU A 242 -17.37 -7.37 4.22
CA GLU A 242 -16.04 -7.72 4.73
C GLU A 242 -15.18 -8.35 3.64
N PHE A 243 -15.71 -9.28 2.84
CA PHE A 243 -14.97 -9.94 1.76
C PHE A 243 -14.50 -8.96 0.69
N PHE A 244 -15.35 -8.01 0.31
CA PHE A 244 -14.96 -6.95 -0.62
C PHE A 244 -13.86 -6.07 -0.02
N ALA A 245 -14.07 -5.64 1.23
CA ALA A 245 -13.15 -4.76 1.91
C ALA A 245 -11.76 -5.40 2.06
N THR A 246 -11.68 -6.69 2.37
CA THR A 246 -10.40 -7.41 2.52
C THR A 246 -9.75 -7.73 1.19
N ASP A 247 -10.50 -8.23 0.20
CA ASP A 247 -9.95 -8.63 -1.10
C ASP A 247 -9.42 -7.42 -1.87
N SER A 248 -10.12 -6.29 -1.85
CA SER A 248 -9.68 -5.08 -2.55
C SER A 248 -8.65 -4.25 -1.78
N PHE A 249 -8.26 -4.65 -0.58
CA PHE A 249 -7.32 -3.86 0.23
C PHE A 249 -5.86 -3.89 -0.28
N PRO A 250 -5.27 -5.04 -0.67
CA PRO A 250 -3.92 -5.09 -1.20
C PRO A 250 -3.69 -4.17 -2.41
N PRO A 251 -4.57 -4.11 -3.43
CA PRO A 251 -4.36 -3.17 -4.51
C PRO A 251 -4.52 -1.70 -4.08
N VAL A 252 -5.39 -1.38 -3.13
CA VAL A 252 -5.52 -0.02 -2.55
C VAL A 252 -4.20 0.42 -1.90
N ILE A 253 -3.56 -0.46 -1.12
CA ILE A 253 -2.22 -0.23 -0.54
C ILE A 253 -1.19 -0.01 -1.64
N GLY A 254 -1.24 -0.83 -2.70
CA GLY A 254 -0.39 -0.71 -3.87
C GLY A 254 -0.51 0.66 -4.54
N ILE A 255 -1.73 1.09 -4.85
CA ILE A 255 -2.04 2.38 -5.49
C ILE A 255 -1.44 3.52 -4.68
N GLY A 256 -1.72 3.60 -3.38
CA GLY A 256 -1.19 4.67 -2.53
C GLY A 256 0.34 4.69 -2.48
N ASN A 257 0.97 3.53 -2.32
CA ASN A 257 2.44 3.45 -2.25
C ASN A 257 3.12 3.78 -3.58
N LEU A 258 2.56 3.34 -4.70
CA LEU A 258 3.03 3.59 -6.06
C LEU A 258 2.88 5.07 -6.45
N LEU A 259 1.74 5.71 -6.13
CA LEU A 259 1.53 7.13 -6.41
C LEU A 259 2.56 8.01 -5.70
N ILE A 260 2.83 7.75 -4.43
CA ILE A 260 3.85 8.48 -3.68
C ILE A 260 5.23 8.21 -4.30
N HIS A 261 5.55 6.96 -4.64
CA HIS A 261 6.86 6.60 -5.22
C HIS A 261 7.10 7.26 -6.58
N ALA A 262 6.15 7.15 -7.50
CA ALA A 262 6.22 7.76 -8.83
C ALA A 262 6.41 9.28 -8.75
N ARG A 263 5.79 9.93 -7.76
CA ARG A 263 5.90 11.38 -7.56
C ARG A 263 7.24 11.80 -6.97
N VAL A 264 7.84 11.00 -6.11
CA VAL A 264 9.25 11.18 -5.71
C VAL A 264 10.17 11.04 -6.93
N GLY A 265 9.87 10.11 -7.84
CA GLY A 265 10.56 9.99 -9.12
C GLY A 265 10.43 11.23 -10.02
N LEU A 266 9.22 11.77 -10.15
CA LEU A 266 8.89 12.91 -11.02
C LEU A 266 9.36 14.26 -10.47
N GLY A 267 9.23 14.50 -9.16
CA GLY A 267 9.56 15.79 -8.51
C GLY A 267 11.02 16.21 -8.65
N TRP A 268 11.90 15.27 -9.02
CA TRP A 268 13.32 15.51 -9.26
C TRP A 268 13.71 15.56 -10.76
N SER A 269 12.79 15.27 -11.68
CA SER A 269 13.05 15.35 -13.13
C SER A 269 13.21 16.79 -13.65
N GLN A 270 12.79 17.78 -12.86
CA GLN A 270 12.89 19.20 -13.23
C GLN A 270 14.20 19.86 -12.79
N ASP A 271 15.05 19.18 -12.02
CA ASP A 271 16.36 19.72 -11.59
C ASP A 271 17.40 19.70 -12.75
N THR A 272 17.11 19.02 -13.86
CA THR A 272 18.06 18.80 -14.98
C THR A 272 17.79 19.65 -16.22
N VAL A 273 16.82 20.57 -16.21
CA VAL A 273 16.73 21.58 -17.27
C VAL A 273 17.52 22.81 -16.82
N PRO A 274 18.75 23.04 -17.31
CA PRO A 274 19.45 24.29 -17.05
C PRO A 274 18.56 25.41 -17.58
N LYS A 275 18.12 26.29 -16.68
CA LYS A 275 17.57 27.58 -17.08
C LYS A 275 18.70 28.27 -17.84
N HIS A 276 18.62 28.32 -19.17
CA HIS A 276 19.44 29.24 -19.94
C HIS A 276 19.09 30.64 -19.45
N VAL A 277 19.91 31.14 -18.52
CA VAL A 277 19.97 32.55 -18.16
C VAL A 277 20.43 33.24 -19.45
N GLY A 278 19.47 33.82 -20.17
CA GLY A 278 19.77 34.75 -21.24
C GLY A 278 20.51 35.93 -20.61
N THR A 279 21.82 35.96 -20.78
CA THR A 279 22.65 37.12 -20.50
C THR A 279 22.20 38.25 -21.42
N PRO A 280 21.79 39.42 -20.91
CA PRO A 280 21.62 40.58 -21.77
C PRO A 280 23.01 41.01 -22.23
N LEU A 281 23.25 40.93 -23.55
CA LEU A 281 24.46 41.45 -24.18
C LEU A 281 24.53 42.97 -23.93
N SER A 282 25.39 43.36 -22.99
CA SER A 282 25.82 44.75 -22.82
C SER A 282 26.68 45.12 -24.03
N VAL A 283 26.11 45.91 -24.94
CA VAL A 283 26.85 46.54 -26.04
C VAL A 283 27.68 47.67 -25.43
N ALA A 284 28.95 47.37 -25.14
CA ALA A 284 29.96 48.39 -24.88
C ALA A 284 30.36 49.03 -26.21
N GLN A 285 29.80 50.20 -26.52
CA GLN A 285 30.39 51.13 -27.47
C GLN A 285 31.47 51.94 -26.74
N THR A 286 32.72 51.53 -26.89
CA THR A 286 33.89 52.40 -26.72
C THR A 286 34.56 52.51 -28.07
N GLY A 287 34.57 53.72 -28.64
CA GLY A 287 35.30 54.03 -29.85
C GLY A 287 36.81 54.13 -29.63
N VAL A 288 37.56 54.20 -30.75
CA VAL A 288 38.59 55.20 -31.08
C VAL A 288 39.43 54.74 -32.30
N ALA A 289 39.66 55.69 -33.22
CA ALA A 289 40.68 55.78 -34.29
C ALA A 289 40.58 54.75 -35.45
N VAL A 290 40.57 55.14 -36.72
CA VAL A 290 41.37 56.16 -37.46
C VAL A 290 40.50 56.88 -38.49
#